data_AF-N9MIY9-F1
#
_entry.id   AF-N9MIY9-F1
#
_cell.length_a   1.000
_cell.length_b   1.000
_cell.length_c   1.000
_cell.angle_alpha   90.00
_cell.angle_beta   90.00
_cell.angle_gamma   90.00
#
_symmetry.space_group_name_H-M   'P 1'
#
loop_
_entity.id
_entity.type
_entity.pdbx_description
1 polymer ?
#
loop_
_entity_poly.entity_id
_entity_poly.type
_entity_poly.pdbx_seq_one_letter_code
_entity_poly.pdbx_strand_id
1 'polypeptide(L)' 'METLKTMSVFLMLLIALSLSIGGLWHQLQGGRMFYILIGLLYGLSLNFYFKKQEKALYTNSTILLGVIVWAGYQHGINFL' A
#
# COMPACT_ATOMS: atom_id res chain seq x y z
N MET A 1 19.70 10.61 10.20
CA MET A 1 18.24 10.84 10.08
C MET A 1 17.80 10.94 8.63
N GLU A 2 18.47 11.73 7.78
CA GLU A 2 18.09 11.91 6.37
C GLU A 2 18.18 10.62 5.54
N THR A 3 19.22 9.81 5.72
CA THR A 3 19.37 8.53 5.00
C THR A 3 18.18 7.58 5.24
N LEU A 4 17.75 7.48 6.50
CA LEU A 4 16.60 6.66 6.92
C LEU A 4 15.28 7.16 6.29
N LYS A 5 15.12 8.47 6.20
CA LYS A 5 13.98 9.11 5.56
C LYS A 5 13.96 8.84 4.05
N THR A 6 15.09 9.01 3.37
CA THR A 6 15.23 8.73 1.93
C THR A 6 14.96 7.26 1.63
N MET A 7 15.51 6.34 2.44
CA MET A 7 15.24 4.91 2.31
C MET A 7 13.75 4.58 2.50
N SER A 8 13.09 5.20 3.49
CA SER A 8 11.66 4.98 3.74
C SER A 8 10.79 5.44 2.57
N VAL A 9 11.06 6.63 2.03
CA VAL A 9 10.37 7.15 0.84
C VAL A 9 10.58 6.23 -0.37
N PHE A 10 11.82 5.80 -0.58
CA PHE A 10 12.16 4.89 -1.67
C PHE A 10 11.42 3.55 -1.55
N LEU A 11 11.37 2.97 -0.35
CA LEU A 11 10.62 1.73 -0.09
C LEU A 11 9.12 1.90 -0.33
N MET A 12 8.51 2.98 0.15
CA MET A 12 7.10 3.27 -0.11
C MET A 12 6.81 3.42 -1.60
N LEU A 13 7.71 4.04 -2.36
CA LEU A 13 7.57 4.22 -3.79
C LEU A 13 7.67 2.88 -4.52
N LEU A 14 8.63 2.04 -4.13
CA LEU A 14 8.81 0.70 -4.66
C LEU A 14 7.56 -0.17 -4.41
N ILE A 15 7.00 -0.11 -3.21
CA ILE A 15 5.76 -0.82 -2.84
C ILE A 15 4.59 -0.30 -3.68
N ALA A 16 4.40 1.02 -3.77
CA ALA A 16 3.32 1.61 -4.56
C ALA A 16 3.37 1.18 -6.03
N LEU A 17 4.56 1.23 -6.64
CA LEU A 17 4.77 0.86 -8.04
C LEU A 17 4.61 -0.64 -8.27
N SER A 18 5.21 -1.48 -7.44
CA SER A 18 5.11 -2.94 -7.58
C SER A 18 3.68 -3.43 -7.43
N LEU A 19 2.91 -2.90 -6.46
CA LEU A 19 1.50 -3.25 -6.28
C LEU A 19 0.61 -2.69 -7.40
N SER A 20 0.91 -1.50 -7.93
CA SER A 20 0.15 -0.95 -9.05
C SER A 20 0.39 -1.73 -10.34
N ILE A 21 1.65 -1.99 -10.70
CA ILE A 21 2.01 -2.72 -11.93
C ILE A 21 1.62 -4.19 -11.82
N GLY A 22 1.99 -4.85 -10.71
CA GLY A 22 1.62 -6.24 -10.45
C GLY A 22 0.10 -6.40 -10.32
N GLY A 23 -0.58 -5.44 -9.71
CA GLY A 23 -2.03 -5.41 -9.62
C GLY A 23 -2.72 -5.24 -10.97
N LEU A 24 -2.22 -4.38 -11.84
CA LEU A 24 -2.72 -4.23 -13.22
C LEU A 24 -2.55 -5.54 -14.00
N TRP A 25 -1.38 -6.16 -13.90
CA TRP A 25 -1.13 -7.45 -14.54
C TRP A 25 -2.07 -8.56 -14.02
N HIS A 26 -2.27 -8.63 -12.71
CA HIS A 26 -3.19 -9.58 -12.08
C HIS A 26 -4.65 -9.30 -12.49
N GLN A 27 -5.04 -8.03 -12.62
CA GLN A 27 -6.37 -7.63 -13.08
C GLN A 27 -6.64 -8.05 -14.53
N LEU A 28 -5.65 -7.94 -15.41
CA LEU A 28 -5.75 -8.40 -16.81
C LEU A 28 -5.99 -9.91 -16.92
N GLN A 29 -5.60 -10.70 -15.91
CA GLN A 29 -5.86 -12.13 -15.82
C GLN A 29 -7.20 -12.46 -15.13
N GLY A 30 -8.07 -11.47 -14.90
CA GLY A 30 -9.33 -11.65 -14.18
C GLY A 30 -9.20 -11.64 -12.66
N GLY A 31 -8.04 -11.25 -12.14
CA GLY A 31 -7.79 -11.07 -10.72
C GLY A 31 -8.54 -9.89 -10.10
N ARG A 32 -8.37 -9.69 -8.79
CA ARG A 32 -9.06 -8.64 -8.04
C ARG A 32 -8.30 -7.30 -8.06
N MET A 33 -9.06 -6.19 -8.10
CA MET A 33 -8.51 -4.82 -8.14
C MET A 33 -7.82 -4.37 -6.84
N PHE A 34 -7.88 -5.18 -5.79
CA PHE A 34 -7.36 -4.85 -4.46
C PHE A 34 -5.90 -4.35 -4.50
N TYR A 35 -5.03 -5.04 -5.23
CA TYR A 35 -3.60 -4.69 -5.31
C TYR A 35 -3.35 -3.31 -5.95
N ILE A 36 -4.12 -2.96 -6.98
CA ILE A 36 -4.06 -1.63 -7.61
C ILE A 36 -4.50 -0.56 -6.61
N LEU A 37 -5.58 -0.82 -5.87
CA LEU A 37 -6.13 0.10 -4.90
C LEU A 37 -5.14 0.37 -3.75
N ILE A 38 -4.45 -0.65 -3.26
CA ILE A 38 -3.38 -0.50 -2.27
C ILE A 38 -2.19 0.29 -2.83
N GLY A 39 -1.80 0.03 -4.08
CA GLY A 39 -0.74 0.78 -4.76
C GLY A 39 -1.04 2.29 -4.84
N LEU A 40 -2.27 2.65 -5.21
CA LEU A 40 -2.74 4.04 -5.24
C LEU A 40 -2.76 4.68 -3.85
N LEU A 41 -3.21 3.95 -2.83
CA LEU A 41 -3.23 4.46 -1.46
C LEU A 41 -1.82 4.71 -0.91
N TYR A 42 -0.83 3.87 -1.22
CA TYR A 42 0.56 4.15 -0.88
C TYR A 42 1.11 5.38 -1.63
N GLY A 43 0.71 5.58 -2.89
CA GLY A 43 1.01 6.81 -3.63
C GLY A 43 0.42 8.07 -2.98
N LEU A 44 -0.83 8.00 -2.51
CA LEU A 44 -1.45 9.08 -1.74
C LEU A 44 -0.75 9.32 -0.40
N SER A 45 -0.33 8.26 0.29
CA SER A 45 0.42 8.35 1.54
C SER A 45 1.77 9.05 1.34
N LEU A 46 2.48 8.74 0.25
CA LEU A 46 3.71 9.43 -0.15
C LEU A 46 3.47 10.93 -0.38
N ASN A 47 2.37 11.30 -1.04
CA ASN A 47 2.02 12.71 -1.23
C ASN A 47 1.80 13.44 0.12
N PHE A 48 1.10 12.82 1.06
CA PHE A 48 0.95 13.37 2.41
C PHE A 48 2.28 13.46 3.16
N TYR A 49 3.16 12.47 2.96
CA TYR A 49 4.49 12.45 3.55
C TYR A 49 5.36 13.60 3.05
N PHE A 50 5.39 13.86 1.74
CA PHE A 50 6.12 14.99 1.15
C PHE A 50 5.57 16.34 1.60
N LYS A 51 4.26 16.43 1.80
CA LYS A 51 3.58 17.60 2.36
C LYS A 51 3.71 17.72 3.89
N LYS A 52 4.47 16.82 4.54
CA LYS A 52 4.66 16.77 6.01
C LYS A 52 3.35 16.73 6.80
N GLN A 53 2.31 16.09 6.25
CA GLN A 53 1.01 15.98 6.90
C GLN A 53 0.96 14.73 7.79
N GLU A 54 0.41 14.89 9.00
CA GLU A 54 0.17 13.77 9.93
C GLU A 54 -0.70 12.66 9.32
N LYS A 55 -1.52 13.03 8.32
CA LYS A 55 -2.34 12.11 7.52
C LYS A 55 -1.55 10.94 6.94
N ALA A 56 -0.26 11.12 6.62
CA ALA A 56 0.59 10.04 6.09
C ALA A 56 0.68 8.84 7.05
N LEU A 57 0.76 9.09 8.37
CA LEU A 57 0.78 8.03 9.38
C LEU A 57 -0.54 7.27 9.39
N TYR A 58 -1.67 7.99 9.49
CA TYR A 58 -3.00 7.37 9.50
C TYR A 58 -3.31 6.60 8.22
N THR A 59 -2.92 7.14 7.06
CA THR A 59 -3.06 6.46 5.77
C THR A 59 -2.23 5.18 5.72
N ASN A 60 -0.96 5.21 6.13
CA ASN A 60 -0.12 4.01 6.19
C ASN A 60 -0.69 2.94 7.13
N SER A 61 -1.14 3.31 8.33
CA SER A 61 -1.75 2.38 9.28
C SER A 61 -3.02 1.74 8.72
N THR A 62 -3.88 2.53 8.08
CA THR A 62 -5.13 2.05 7.47
C THR A 62 -4.85 1.07 6.32
N ILE A 63 -3.88 1.40 5.47
CA ILE A 63 -3.45 0.52 4.37
C ILE A 63 -2.97 -0.82 4.93
N LEU A 64 -2.11 -0.78 5.94
CA LEU A 64 -1.52 -1.98 6.53
C LEU A 64 -2.58 -2.89 7.16
N LEU A 65 -3.55 -2.29 7.88
CA LEU A 65 -4.72 -2.99 8.39
C LEU A 65 -5.55 -3.64 7.28
N GLY A 66 -5.84 -2.91 6.21
CA GLY A 66 -6.57 -3.42 5.05
C GLY A 66 -5.86 -4.59 4.37
N VAL A 67 -4.53 -4.54 4.26
CA VAL A 67 -3.72 -5.64 3.72
C VAL A 67 -3.76 -6.88 4.62
N ILE A 68 -3.69 -6.72 5.95
CA ILE A 68 -3.78 -7.84 6.90
C ILE A 68 -5.16 -8.51 6.82
N VAL A 69 -6.23 -7.73 6.84
CA VAL A 69 -7.61 -8.24 6.74
C VAL A 69 -7.81 -8.97 5.41
N TRP A 70 -7.33 -8.40 4.31
CA TRP A 70 -7.39 -9.03 2.99
C TRP A 70 -6.61 -10.34 2.94
N ALA A 71 -5.40 -10.36 3.48
CA ALA A 71 -4.56 -11.55 3.54
C ALA A 71 -5.27 -12.67 4.30
N GLY A 72 -5.89 -12.37 5.44
CA GLY A 72 -6.64 -13.38 6.18
C GLY A 72 -7.90 -13.83 5.45
N TYR A 73 -8.65 -12.94 4.80
CA TYR A 73 -9.79 -13.33 3.96
C TYR A 73 -9.38 -14.30 2.83
N GLN A 74 -8.25 -14.04 2.15
CA GLN A 74 -7.75 -14.90 1.08
C GLN A 74 -7.29 -16.28 1.56
N HIS A 75 -6.79 -16.38 2.79
CA HIS A 75 -6.31 -17.64 3.38
C HIS A 75 -7.34 -18.32 4.29
N GLY A 76 -8.60 -17.85 4.28
CA GLY A 76 -9.67 -18.43 5.09
C GLY A 76 -9.49 -18.26 6.60
N ILE A 77 -8.69 -17.29 7.04
CA ILE A 77 -8.55 -16.94 8.45
C ILE A 77 -9.84 -16.26 8.90
N ASN A 78 -10.55 -16.90 9.82
CA ASN A 78 -11.74 -16.31 10.42
C ASN A 78 -11.29 -15.35 11.53
N PHE A 79 -11.45 -14.04 11.31
CA PHE A 79 -11.17 -13.01 12.32
C PHE A 79 -12.32 -12.81 13.33
N LEU A 80 -13.39 -13.61 13.19
CA LEU A 80 -14.60 -13.67 14.02
C LEU A 80 -14.64 -14.98 14.80
#